data_AF-A0A7X9J4E8-F1
#
_entry.id   AF-A0A7X9J4E8-F1
#
_cell.length_a   1.000
_cell.length_b   1.000
_cell.length_c   1.000
_cell.angle_alpha   90.00
_cell.angle_beta   90.00
_cell.angle_gamma   90.00
#
_symmetry.space_group_name_H-M   'P 1'
#
loop_
_entity.id
_entity.type
_entity.pdbx_description
1 polymer ?
#
loop_
_entity_poly.entity_id
_entity_poly.type
_entity_poly.pdbx_seq_one_letter_code
_entity_poly.pdbx_strand_id
1 'polypeptide(L)'
;AHISRSTPTTVPPLYSTWFGYYLDIDEKLVKELIPKARELGVKNFAVDDGWQSLTDGETWGYGDWVVSRKRFPGGLKPLAELARSNGMGFGLWSAPIMVQDTSGVITDHPEWLIKRTDGTKMALWGNSSAMCYSGDYAKRFNDWLVNTARDLKLASVKVDGGLYVDGCIAPNHGHPVGHSEAVQIETFKDLVKRLRKASPGIVIDRGWEAEPGLTETYDTTWFGDWAVAFKPEREADPLWWYRNADIYRRTLWSMTFTRPPFTISWEAPCHVLCKPVDLNALEYHLTSIAAYICNLEIHGRLLESTPEEIALTKKWVKWNWENRDWLAFTQPIASLGQPYDAANDDAVPHVDGVLHLRNAHKGRYGYLCLWNPGPNPAKPEVTVRPGDYFVTMDTSKLALIRLKDGKPVAFNRTSEGFSVSANLAPRSWEIVELKIKD
;
A
#
# COMPACT_ATOMS: atom_id res chain seq x y z
N ALA A 1 -10.30 17.76 15.01
CA ALA A 1 -10.26 17.37 13.59
C ALA A 1 -8.89 16.75 13.33
N HIS A 2 -8.83 15.52 12.80
CA HIS A 2 -7.55 14.91 12.41
C HIS A 2 -7.04 15.61 11.14
N ILE A 3 -5.85 16.18 11.19
CA ILE A 3 -5.24 16.86 10.04
C ILE A 3 -4.38 15.84 9.32
N SER A 4 -4.76 15.45 8.10
CA SER A 4 -3.88 14.66 7.24
C SER A 4 -2.88 15.60 6.57
N ARG A 5 -1.60 15.19 6.54
CA ARG A 5 -0.56 15.89 5.79
C ARG A 5 -0.54 15.54 4.31
N SER A 6 -1.07 14.36 3.99
CA SER A 6 -1.16 13.84 2.64
C SER A 6 -2.04 14.73 1.78
N THR A 7 -1.56 15.00 0.58
CA THR A 7 -2.34 15.57 -0.52
C THR A 7 -2.56 14.50 -1.58
N PRO A 8 -3.47 14.73 -2.54
CA PRO A 8 -3.64 13.83 -3.68
C PRO A 8 -2.36 13.50 -4.43
N THR A 9 -1.27 14.28 -4.31
CA THR A 9 0.00 14.11 -5.05
C THR A 9 1.20 13.78 -4.16
N THR A 10 0.99 13.62 -2.85
CA THR A 10 2.10 13.44 -1.90
C THR A 10 2.83 12.12 -2.08
N VAL A 11 2.10 11.04 -2.42
CA VAL A 11 2.62 9.67 -2.46
C VAL A 11 2.69 9.21 -3.92
N PRO A 12 3.88 9.18 -4.52
CA PRO A 12 4.06 8.69 -5.88
C PRO A 12 3.93 7.16 -5.94
N PRO A 13 3.54 6.58 -7.08
CA PRO A 13 3.55 5.13 -7.24
C PRO A 13 4.96 4.60 -7.04
N LEU A 14 5.07 3.48 -6.33
CA LEU A 14 6.36 2.89 -5.96
C LEU A 14 6.42 1.41 -6.35
N TYR A 15 7.64 0.89 -6.49
CA TYR A 15 7.90 -0.56 -6.49
C TYR A 15 8.61 -0.93 -5.20
N SER A 16 8.15 -1.98 -4.51
CA SER A 16 8.80 -2.53 -3.30
C SER A 16 9.23 -3.98 -3.51
N THR A 17 10.38 -4.34 -2.95
CA THR A 17 10.98 -5.66 -3.08
C THR A 17 10.27 -6.76 -2.27
N TRP A 18 9.43 -6.41 -1.29
CA TRP A 18 8.92 -7.34 -0.26
C TRP A 18 8.20 -8.57 -0.83
N PHE A 19 6.99 -8.43 -1.39
CA PHE A 19 6.22 -9.61 -1.83
C PHE A 19 6.75 -10.32 -3.08
N GLY A 20 7.79 -9.78 -3.72
CA GLY A 20 8.51 -10.46 -4.79
C GLY A 20 9.62 -11.39 -4.27
N TYR A 21 10.39 -10.91 -3.30
CA TYR A 21 11.69 -11.50 -2.93
C TYR A 21 11.86 -11.75 -1.42
N TYR A 22 11.04 -11.11 -0.58
CA TYR A 22 11.17 -11.08 0.86
C TYR A 22 12.61 -10.76 1.27
N LEU A 23 13.23 -11.65 2.06
CA LEU A 23 14.59 -11.53 2.55
C LEU A 23 15.66 -11.92 1.50
N ASP A 24 15.25 -12.53 0.38
CA ASP A 24 16.14 -13.00 -0.69
C ASP A 24 16.49 -11.85 -1.65
N ILE A 25 17.07 -10.79 -1.09
CA ILE A 25 17.54 -9.62 -1.84
C ILE A 25 19.04 -9.42 -1.66
N ASP A 26 19.71 -9.07 -2.75
CA ASP A 26 21.12 -8.69 -2.76
C ASP A 26 21.38 -7.49 -3.69
N GLU A 27 22.61 -7.00 -3.69
CA GLU A 27 22.99 -5.84 -4.51
C GLU A 27 22.84 -6.10 -6.01
N LYS A 28 23.07 -7.33 -6.47
CA LYS A 28 22.96 -7.67 -7.90
C LYS A 28 21.50 -7.60 -8.33
N LEU A 29 20.62 -8.27 -7.59
CA LEU A 29 19.19 -8.27 -7.84
C LEU A 29 18.62 -6.85 -7.83
N VAL A 30 18.94 -6.05 -6.82
CA VAL A 30 18.41 -4.67 -6.73
C VAL A 30 18.92 -3.81 -7.89
N LYS A 31 20.17 -3.99 -8.35
CA LYS A 31 20.69 -3.30 -9.55
C LYS A 31 19.92 -3.64 -10.82
N GLU A 32 19.47 -4.89 -10.96
CA GLU A 32 18.68 -5.33 -12.11
C GLU A 32 17.21 -4.86 -12.02
N LEU A 33 16.65 -4.83 -10.80
CA LEU A 33 15.27 -4.40 -10.57
C LEU A 33 15.04 -2.91 -10.81
N ILE A 34 15.98 -2.04 -10.44
CA ILE A 34 15.82 -0.58 -10.58
C ILE A 34 15.48 -0.14 -12.02
N PRO A 35 16.27 -0.47 -13.07
CA PRO A 35 15.92 -0.08 -14.43
C PRO A 35 14.62 -0.75 -14.91
N LYS A 36 14.30 -1.95 -14.41
CA LYS A 36 13.05 -2.64 -14.75
C LYS A 36 11.82 -1.97 -14.15
N ALA A 37 11.90 -1.53 -12.89
CA ALA A 37 10.83 -0.83 -12.21
C ALA A 37 10.49 0.50 -12.92
N ARG A 38 11.50 1.19 -13.47
CA ARG A 38 11.28 2.37 -14.31
C ARG A 38 10.36 2.08 -15.50
N GLU A 39 10.41 0.89 -16.09
CA GLU A 39 9.55 0.52 -17.23
C GLU A 39 8.07 0.55 -16.87
N LEU A 40 7.72 0.23 -15.62
CA LEU A 40 6.36 0.28 -15.08
C LEU A 40 5.82 1.71 -14.92
N GLY A 41 6.70 2.72 -14.97
CA GLY A 41 6.32 4.12 -14.78
C GLY A 41 6.21 4.54 -13.31
N VAL A 42 6.64 3.69 -12.37
CA VAL A 42 6.76 4.07 -10.95
C VAL A 42 7.75 5.22 -10.77
N LYS A 43 7.56 5.98 -9.69
CA LYS A 43 8.36 7.18 -9.37
C LYS A 43 9.27 6.97 -8.17
N ASN A 44 9.07 5.90 -7.41
CA ASN A 44 9.90 5.51 -6.29
C ASN A 44 10.26 4.02 -6.37
N PHE A 45 11.43 3.67 -5.86
CA PHE A 45 11.90 2.31 -5.67
C PHE A 45 12.23 2.13 -4.20
N ALA A 46 11.58 1.19 -3.52
CA ALA A 46 11.80 0.90 -2.12
C ALA A 46 12.53 -0.45 -1.96
N VAL A 47 13.64 -0.42 -1.21
CA VAL A 47 14.24 -1.63 -0.67
C VAL A 47 13.54 -1.90 0.66
N ASP A 48 12.73 -2.96 0.67
CA ASP A 48 12.01 -3.42 1.85
C ASP A 48 12.93 -4.28 2.76
N ASP A 49 12.37 -4.99 3.72
CA ASP A 49 13.16 -5.82 4.65
C ASP A 49 14.08 -6.82 3.94
N GLY A 50 15.21 -7.16 4.58
CA GLY A 50 16.25 -8.03 4.02
C GLY A 50 17.55 -7.32 3.62
N TRP A 51 17.71 -6.02 3.87
CA TRP A 51 18.97 -5.31 3.61
C TRP A 51 19.98 -5.40 4.78
N GLN A 52 19.50 -5.73 5.97
CA GLN A 52 20.22 -5.69 7.23
C GLN A 52 21.19 -6.89 7.37
N SER A 53 22.22 -6.78 8.19
CA SER A 53 23.03 -7.92 8.62
C SER A 53 22.21 -8.87 9.46
N LEU A 54 22.47 -10.18 9.33
CA LEU A 54 21.88 -11.21 10.17
C LEU A 54 22.92 -11.69 11.18
N THR A 55 22.51 -11.94 12.42
CA THR A 55 23.28 -12.76 13.35
C THR A 55 23.21 -14.22 12.89
N ASP A 56 24.26 -15.01 13.13
CA ASP A 56 24.28 -16.42 12.73
C ASP A 56 23.11 -17.19 13.34
N GLY A 57 22.38 -17.93 12.49
CA GLY A 57 21.19 -18.68 12.89
C GLY A 57 19.88 -17.89 12.89
N GLU A 58 19.94 -16.57 12.71
CA GLU A 58 18.74 -15.73 12.63
C GLU A 58 18.13 -15.69 11.23
N THR A 59 16.80 -15.56 11.21
CA THR A 59 16.06 -15.34 9.96
C THR A 59 15.94 -13.86 9.63
N TRP A 60 15.78 -12.97 10.63
CA TRP A 60 15.66 -11.51 10.46
C TRP A 60 16.81 -10.74 11.09
N GLY A 61 17.07 -9.53 10.60
CA GLY A 61 18.20 -8.68 11.02
C GLY A 61 17.80 -7.48 11.88
N TYR A 62 16.78 -7.62 12.72
CA TYR A 62 16.16 -6.52 13.45
C TYR A 62 16.99 -6.04 14.64
N GLY A 63 17.07 -4.72 14.81
CA GLY A 63 17.67 -4.04 15.97
C GLY A 63 19.00 -3.34 15.70
N ASP A 64 19.93 -3.99 15.00
CA ASP A 64 21.26 -3.41 14.77
C ASP A 64 21.29 -2.40 13.60
N TRP A 65 20.35 -2.53 12.65
CA TRP A 65 20.18 -1.63 11.49
C TRP A 65 21.47 -1.39 10.68
N VAL A 66 22.33 -2.40 10.59
CA VAL A 66 23.58 -2.39 9.82
C VAL A 66 23.34 -3.03 8.46
N VAL A 67 23.85 -2.45 7.37
CA VAL A 67 23.76 -3.05 6.03
C VAL A 67 24.59 -4.32 5.95
N SER A 68 24.01 -5.41 5.46
CA SER A 68 24.74 -6.66 5.20
C SER A 68 25.77 -6.46 4.09
N ARG A 69 27.07 -6.42 4.43
CA ARG A 69 28.15 -6.35 3.41
C ARG A 69 28.31 -7.64 2.62
N LYS A 70 27.73 -8.75 3.09
CA LYS A 70 27.67 -10.00 2.35
C LYS A 70 26.67 -9.92 1.19
N ARG A 71 25.47 -9.38 1.45
CA ARG A 71 24.41 -9.21 0.42
C ARG A 71 24.62 -7.92 -0.39
N PHE A 72 25.13 -6.88 0.24
CA PHE A 72 25.36 -5.54 -0.31
C PHE A 72 26.81 -5.10 -0.12
N PRO A 73 27.78 -5.70 -0.82
CA PRO A 73 29.21 -5.38 -0.67
C PRO A 73 29.50 -3.88 -0.87
N GLY A 74 28.90 -3.24 -1.88
CA GLY A 74 28.96 -1.79 -2.12
C GLY A 74 28.07 -0.95 -1.20
N GLY A 75 27.20 -1.60 -0.41
CA GLY A 75 26.19 -0.94 0.42
C GLY A 75 25.03 -0.36 -0.40
N LEU A 76 24.18 0.43 0.25
CA LEU A 76 22.95 0.96 -0.38
C LEU A 76 23.16 2.24 -1.19
N LYS A 77 24.26 2.96 -0.99
CA LYS A 77 24.50 4.26 -1.65
C LYS A 77 24.54 4.16 -3.19
N PRO A 78 25.26 3.21 -3.81
CA PRO A 78 25.25 3.05 -5.26
C PRO A 78 23.85 2.71 -5.81
N LEU A 79 23.03 1.98 -5.06
CA LEU A 79 21.66 1.63 -5.44
C LEU A 79 20.74 2.86 -5.40
N ALA A 80 20.87 3.69 -4.37
CA ALA A 80 20.15 4.95 -4.26
C ALA A 80 20.53 5.92 -5.40
N GLU A 81 21.82 5.96 -5.76
CA GLU A 81 22.30 6.73 -6.91
C GLU A 81 21.75 6.20 -8.24
N LEU A 82 21.70 4.87 -8.42
CA LEU A 82 21.13 4.23 -9.60
C LEU A 82 19.62 4.47 -9.74
N ALA A 83 18.86 4.43 -8.64
CA ALA A 83 17.43 4.76 -8.65
C ALA A 83 17.21 6.20 -9.12
N ARG A 84 17.99 7.15 -8.59
CA ARG A 84 17.94 8.56 -9.00
C ARG A 84 18.35 8.77 -10.46
N SER A 85 19.38 8.09 -10.95
CA SER A 85 19.78 8.20 -12.36
C SER A 85 18.72 7.63 -13.31
N ASN A 86 17.85 6.73 -12.81
CA ASN A 86 16.67 6.23 -13.53
C ASN A 86 15.41 7.10 -13.33
N GLY A 87 15.54 8.25 -12.66
CA GLY A 87 14.44 9.20 -12.45
C GLY A 87 13.46 8.79 -11.35
N MET A 88 13.87 7.92 -10.43
CA MET A 88 13.06 7.46 -9.31
C MET A 88 13.66 7.91 -7.97
N GLY A 89 12.80 8.15 -6.97
CA GLY A 89 13.22 8.25 -5.58
C GLY A 89 13.65 6.88 -5.03
N PHE A 90 14.45 6.90 -3.97
CA PHE A 90 14.89 5.68 -3.27
C PHE A 90 14.30 5.65 -1.86
N GLY A 91 13.66 4.54 -1.50
CA GLY A 91 13.02 4.29 -0.22
C GLY A 91 13.68 3.17 0.56
N LEU A 92 13.57 3.20 1.89
CA LEU A 92 14.12 2.17 2.77
C LEU A 92 13.14 1.80 3.90
N TRP A 93 13.05 0.51 4.19
CA TRP A 93 12.26 -0.04 5.30
C TRP A 93 13.06 -0.15 6.61
N SER A 94 12.39 0.07 7.75
CA SER A 94 12.91 -0.14 9.10
C SER A 94 11.78 -0.39 10.11
N ALA A 95 12.07 -1.02 11.25
CA ALA A 95 11.07 -1.32 12.28
C ALA A 95 11.60 -1.06 13.71
N PRO A 96 11.53 0.17 14.26
CA PRO A 96 12.27 0.59 15.44
C PRO A 96 12.02 -0.20 16.72
N ILE A 97 10.89 -0.86 16.94
CA ILE A 97 10.67 -1.61 18.19
C ILE A 97 11.08 -3.07 18.06
N MET A 98 11.04 -3.64 16.86
CA MET A 98 11.39 -5.04 16.67
C MET A 98 12.89 -5.22 16.77
N VAL A 99 13.30 -6.20 17.57
CA VAL A 99 14.70 -6.58 17.73
C VAL A 99 14.83 -8.07 17.88
N GLN A 100 15.86 -8.67 17.30
CA GLN A 100 16.14 -10.09 17.53
C GLN A 100 16.83 -10.32 18.87
N ASP A 101 16.42 -11.39 19.54
CA ASP A 101 16.95 -11.81 20.85
C ASP A 101 18.47 -12.00 20.87
N THR A 102 19.07 -12.30 19.72
CA THR A 102 20.51 -12.52 19.52
C THR A 102 21.24 -11.32 18.93
N SER A 103 20.57 -10.17 18.77
CA SER A 103 21.18 -8.95 18.21
C SER A 103 22.27 -8.38 19.13
N GLY A 104 23.21 -7.65 18.53
CA GLY A 104 24.27 -6.97 19.28
C GLY A 104 23.68 -5.93 20.23
N VAL A 105 22.66 -5.19 19.79
CA VAL A 105 21.99 -4.18 20.62
C VAL A 105 21.35 -4.76 21.90
N ILE A 106 20.80 -5.98 21.89
CA ILE A 106 20.31 -6.62 23.13
C ILE A 106 21.47 -7.07 24.02
N THR A 107 22.55 -7.57 23.42
CA THR A 107 23.72 -8.02 24.18
C THR A 107 24.38 -6.84 24.91
N ASP A 108 24.52 -5.72 24.22
CA ASP A 108 25.18 -4.51 24.73
C ASP A 108 24.25 -3.69 25.64
N HIS A 109 22.96 -3.66 25.33
CA HIS A 109 21.95 -2.84 26.00
C HIS A 109 20.65 -3.60 26.31
N PRO A 110 20.70 -4.68 27.12
CA PRO A 110 19.49 -5.42 27.48
C PRO A 110 18.50 -4.57 28.27
N GLU A 111 18.98 -3.50 28.91
CA GLU A 111 18.16 -2.54 29.64
C GLU A 111 17.24 -1.70 28.75
N TRP A 112 17.42 -1.68 27.42
CA TRP A 112 16.53 -0.94 26.51
C TRP A 112 15.24 -1.69 26.15
N LEU A 113 15.15 -2.98 26.48
CA LEU A 113 13.96 -3.79 26.25
C LEU A 113 12.78 -3.34 27.09
N ILE A 114 11.57 -3.44 26.53
CA ILE A 114 10.34 -3.27 27.30
C ILE A 114 10.29 -4.31 28.41
N LYS A 115 10.11 -3.84 29.64
CA LYS A 115 9.96 -4.68 30.83
C LYS A 115 8.50 -4.71 31.26
N ARG A 116 7.90 -5.90 31.32
CA ARG A 116 6.53 -6.12 31.80
C ARG A 116 6.47 -6.18 33.32
N THR A 117 5.27 -6.06 33.89
CA THR A 117 5.01 -6.10 35.34
C THR A 117 5.46 -7.40 36.02
N ASP A 118 5.45 -8.51 35.29
CA ASP A 118 5.94 -9.83 35.72
C ASP A 118 7.47 -9.98 35.62
N GLY A 119 8.18 -8.93 35.19
CA GLY A 119 9.62 -8.90 35.02
C GLY A 119 10.11 -9.48 33.70
N THR A 120 9.23 -10.00 32.84
CA THR A 120 9.58 -10.53 31.54
C THR A 120 9.76 -9.42 30.50
N LYS A 121 10.48 -9.74 29.41
CA LYS A 121 10.50 -8.91 28.21
C LYS A 121 9.23 -9.11 27.40
N MET A 122 8.84 -8.13 26.59
CA MET A 122 7.76 -8.33 25.64
C MET A 122 8.25 -9.06 24.39
N ALA A 123 7.75 -10.28 24.18
CA ALA A 123 7.94 -11.04 22.95
C ALA A 123 7.02 -10.50 21.84
N LEU A 124 7.54 -10.46 20.62
CA LEU A 124 6.81 -10.13 19.41
C LEU A 124 6.76 -11.37 18.51
N TRP A 125 6.77 -11.19 17.19
CA TRP A 125 6.66 -12.28 16.24
C TRP A 125 7.98 -13.09 16.13
N GLY A 126 7.86 -14.40 16.00
CA GLY A 126 9.02 -15.30 15.96
C GLY A 126 9.82 -15.25 17.26
N ASN A 127 11.13 -15.06 17.14
CA ASN A 127 12.07 -14.93 18.25
C ASN A 127 12.48 -13.47 18.53
N SER A 128 11.64 -12.52 18.13
CA SER A 128 11.89 -11.09 18.35
C SER A 128 11.26 -10.59 19.66
N SER A 129 11.85 -9.53 20.19
CA SER A 129 11.38 -8.80 21.36
C SER A 129 11.13 -7.33 21.04
N ALA A 130 10.46 -6.62 21.95
CA ALA A 130 10.18 -5.19 21.82
C ALA A 130 11.20 -4.33 22.57
N MET A 131 11.88 -3.43 21.84
CA MET A 131 12.62 -2.31 22.41
C MET A 131 11.67 -1.21 22.88
N CYS A 132 11.98 -0.56 24.00
CA CYS A 132 11.23 0.62 24.39
C CYS A 132 11.69 1.79 23.52
N TYR A 133 10.85 2.25 22.59
CA TYR A 133 11.18 3.36 21.69
C TYR A 133 11.10 4.73 22.40
N SER A 134 11.92 4.88 23.43
CA SER A 134 12.11 6.06 24.27
C SER A 134 13.58 6.15 24.70
N GLY A 135 13.93 7.23 25.42
CA GLY A 135 15.26 7.41 26.00
C GLY A 135 16.43 7.27 25.01
N ASP A 136 17.51 6.64 25.47
CA ASP A 136 18.75 6.50 24.71
C ASP A 136 18.62 5.61 23.47
N TYR A 137 17.79 4.58 23.53
CA TYR A 137 17.51 3.72 22.37
C TYR A 137 16.85 4.51 21.24
N ALA A 138 15.78 5.25 21.56
CA ALA A 138 15.11 6.11 20.59
C ALA A 138 16.06 7.12 19.96
N LYS A 139 16.93 7.74 20.78
CA LYS A 139 17.95 8.66 20.28
C LYS A 139 18.89 7.96 19.28
N ARG A 140 19.41 6.78 19.63
CA ARG A 140 20.30 5.98 18.75
C ARG A 140 19.62 5.66 17.42
N PHE A 141 18.40 5.12 17.45
CA PHE A 141 17.65 4.79 16.23
C PHE A 141 17.36 6.04 15.39
N ASN A 142 16.89 7.12 16.02
CA ASN A 142 16.55 8.36 15.31
C ASN A 142 17.77 9.02 14.68
N ASP A 143 18.90 9.04 15.39
CA ASP A 143 20.17 9.54 14.85
C ASP A 143 20.60 8.72 13.62
N TRP A 144 20.51 7.38 13.71
CA TRP A 144 20.81 6.48 12.60
C TRP A 144 19.91 6.72 11.39
N LEU A 145 18.59 6.72 11.55
CA LEU A 145 17.67 6.83 10.42
C LEU A 145 17.75 8.22 9.76
N VAL A 146 17.92 9.28 10.55
CA VAL A 146 18.11 10.65 10.02
C VAL A 146 19.41 10.79 9.24
N ASN A 147 20.51 10.19 9.73
CA ASN A 147 21.77 10.19 9.01
C ASN A 147 21.68 9.35 7.73
N THR A 148 21.05 8.17 7.79
CA THR A 148 20.79 7.32 6.63
C THR A 148 19.94 8.05 5.58
N ALA A 149 18.90 8.76 6.01
CA ALA A 149 18.06 9.58 5.12
C ALA A 149 18.86 10.66 4.39
N ARG A 150 19.81 11.31 5.08
CA ARG A 150 20.70 12.31 4.49
C ARG A 150 21.71 11.69 3.52
N ASP A 151 22.39 10.63 3.95
CA ASP A 151 23.49 10.02 3.21
C ASP A 151 23.03 9.33 1.94
N LEU A 152 21.87 8.66 2.01
CA LEU A 152 21.25 8.00 0.86
C LEU A 152 20.34 8.94 0.07
N LYS A 153 20.06 10.17 0.56
CA LYS A 153 19.06 11.09 -0.01
C LYS A 153 17.72 10.38 -0.23
N LEU A 154 17.18 9.80 0.84
CA LEU A 154 15.94 9.03 0.79
C LEU A 154 14.77 9.92 0.38
N ALA A 155 13.97 9.41 -0.56
CA ALA A 155 12.71 10.00 -0.99
C ALA A 155 11.52 9.47 -0.18
N SER A 156 11.65 8.28 0.39
CA SER A 156 10.66 7.71 1.30
C SER A 156 11.31 6.85 2.39
N VAL A 157 10.60 6.67 3.50
CA VAL A 157 10.91 5.64 4.50
C VAL A 157 9.62 4.93 4.89
N LYS A 158 9.70 3.62 5.07
CA LYS A 158 8.66 2.83 5.73
C LYS A 158 9.12 2.51 7.14
N VAL A 159 8.33 2.94 8.12
CA VAL A 159 8.60 2.75 9.55
C VAL A 159 7.53 1.82 10.12
N ASP A 160 7.90 0.55 10.24
CA ASP A 160 7.04 -0.62 10.45
C ASP A 160 7.17 -1.19 11.88
N GLY A 161 6.48 -2.29 12.18
CA GLY A 161 6.80 -3.19 13.28
C GLY A 161 5.98 -3.01 14.56
N GLY A 162 4.64 -2.95 14.46
CA GLY A 162 3.76 -3.15 15.61
C GLY A 162 3.97 -2.16 16.76
N LEU A 163 4.08 -0.86 16.45
CA LEU A 163 4.56 0.15 17.39
C LEU A 163 3.50 0.74 18.32
N TYR A 164 3.97 1.23 19.48
CA TYR A 164 3.25 1.71 20.67
C TYR A 164 2.86 0.62 21.65
N VAL A 165 3.89 -0.09 22.10
CA VAL A 165 3.73 -0.99 23.22
C VAL A 165 3.66 -0.19 24.52
N ASP A 166 2.51 -0.23 25.17
CA ASP A 166 2.33 0.35 26.51
C ASP A 166 2.68 -0.64 27.63
N GLY A 167 2.74 -0.14 28.86
CA GLY A 167 2.91 -0.99 30.04
C GLY A 167 4.36 -1.30 30.41
N CYS A 168 5.35 -0.62 29.83
CA CYS A 168 6.74 -0.77 30.26
C CYS A 168 6.93 -0.25 31.69
N ILE A 169 7.56 -1.04 32.56
CA ILE A 169 7.84 -0.69 33.96
C ILE A 169 9.31 -0.33 34.23
N ALA A 170 10.14 -0.25 33.18
CA ALA A 170 11.56 0.07 33.35
C ALA A 170 11.72 1.54 33.80
N PRO A 171 12.33 1.81 34.98
CA PRO A 171 12.36 3.15 35.56
C PRO A 171 13.31 4.12 34.84
N ASN A 172 14.24 3.61 34.04
CA ASN A 172 15.27 4.38 33.34
C ASN A 172 14.90 4.73 31.88
N HIS A 173 13.67 4.45 31.44
CA HIS A 173 13.23 4.67 30.06
C HIS A 173 12.68 6.09 29.81
N GLY A 174 12.57 6.92 30.84
CA GLY A 174 12.14 8.31 30.67
C GLY A 174 10.63 8.48 30.39
N HIS A 175 9.82 7.51 30.81
CA HIS A 175 8.37 7.59 30.84
C HIS A 175 7.85 7.19 32.23
N PRO A 176 6.63 7.59 32.64
CA PRO A 176 6.01 7.06 33.84
C PRO A 176 5.86 5.54 33.76
N VAL A 177 5.98 4.85 34.90
CA VAL A 177 5.83 3.39 34.99
C VAL A 177 4.47 2.99 34.44
N GLY A 178 4.46 2.09 33.45
CA GLY A 178 3.25 1.57 32.81
C GLY A 178 2.68 2.44 31.70
N HIS A 179 3.29 3.59 31.37
CA HIS A 179 2.79 4.57 30.40
C HIS A 179 3.84 4.93 29.34
N SER A 180 4.39 3.92 28.67
CA SER A 180 5.44 4.07 27.66
C SER A 180 4.94 4.50 26.29
N GLU A 181 3.68 4.25 25.95
CA GLU A 181 3.11 4.56 24.64
C GLU A 181 3.16 6.07 24.33
N ALA A 182 2.72 6.92 25.26
CA ALA A 182 2.67 8.37 25.03
C ALA A 182 4.06 8.96 24.68
N VAL A 183 5.13 8.47 25.32
CA VAL A 183 6.49 8.93 25.04
C VAL A 183 6.99 8.39 23.69
N GLN A 184 6.60 7.18 23.30
CA GLN A 184 6.93 6.63 21.98
C GLN A 184 6.26 7.41 20.83
N ILE A 185 5.01 7.85 21.02
CA ILE A 185 4.29 8.70 20.07
C ILE A 185 5.02 10.04 19.88
N GLU A 186 5.39 10.72 20.96
CA GLU A 186 6.13 11.98 20.89
C GLU A 186 7.54 11.81 20.30
N THR A 187 8.20 10.69 20.59
CA THR A 187 9.47 10.30 19.98
C THR A 187 9.35 10.14 18.47
N PHE A 188 8.28 9.50 18.00
CA PHE A 188 8.02 9.36 16.57
C PHE A 188 7.74 10.71 15.89
N LYS A 189 6.97 11.60 16.55
CA LYS A 189 6.76 12.98 16.07
C LYS A 189 8.08 13.73 15.91
N ASP A 190 9.01 13.59 16.86
CA ASP A 190 10.36 14.18 16.76
C ASP A 190 11.15 13.59 15.58
N LEU A 191 11.17 12.25 15.44
CA LEU A 191 11.81 11.58 14.31
C LEU A 191 11.33 12.16 12.98
N VAL A 192 10.02 12.25 12.78
CA VAL A 192 9.42 12.79 11.55
C VAL A 192 9.84 14.24 11.29
N LYS A 193 9.86 15.09 12.32
CA LYS A 193 10.34 16.49 12.19
C LYS A 193 11.80 16.52 11.74
N ARG A 194 12.64 15.67 12.31
CA ARG A 194 14.07 15.59 12.00
C ARG A 194 14.33 15.02 10.60
N LEU A 195 13.59 13.99 10.19
CA LEU A 195 13.65 13.42 8.84
C LEU A 195 13.30 14.47 7.79
N ARG A 196 12.21 15.22 7.99
CA ARG A 196 11.80 16.29 7.05
C ARG A 196 12.78 17.46 7.01
N LYS A 197 13.51 17.72 8.10
CA LYS A 197 14.62 18.68 8.11
C LYS A 197 15.83 18.17 7.32
N ALA A 198 16.12 16.87 7.39
CA ALA A 198 17.25 16.26 6.69
C ALA A 198 17.00 15.98 5.20
N SER A 199 15.76 15.60 4.85
CA SER A 199 15.29 15.35 3.49
C SER A 199 13.93 16.02 3.28
N PRO A 200 13.90 17.28 2.81
CA PRO A 200 12.66 17.98 2.52
C PRO A 200 11.83 17.22 1.47
N GLY A 201 10.57 16.94 1.79
CA GLY A 201 9.67 16.19 0.89
C GLY A 201 9.76 14.67 1.00
N ILE A 202 10.51 14.14 1.97
CA ILE A 202 10.50 12.70 2.27
C ILE A 202 9.08 12.22 2.61
N VAL A 203 8.64 11.15 1.94
CA VAL A 203 7.38 10.47 2.21
C VAL A 203 7.56 9.53 3.39
N ILE A 204 6.74 9.72 4.42
CA ILE A 204 6.71 8.83 5.59
C ILE A 204 5.55 7.85 5.43
N ASP A 205 5.88 6.58 5.22
CA ASP A 205 4.93 5.47 5.30
C ASP A 205 4.96 4.85 6.70
N ARG A 206 3.78 4.72 7.31
CA ARG A 206 3.62 4.19 8.66
C ARG A 206 3.14 2.75 8.78
N GLY A 207 3.18 1.96 7.71
CA GLY A 207 2.84 0.55 7.82
C GLY A 207 1.37 0.35 8.18
N TRP A 208 1.05 -0.83 8.73
CA TRP A 208 -0.28 -1.20 9.24
C TRP A 208 -0.68 -0.40 10.49
N GLU A 209 0.29 0.18 11.18
CA GLU A 209 0.19 0.73 12.52
C GLU A 209 -0.20 2.22 12.53
N ALA A 210 -1.11 2.55 11.61
CA ALA A 210 -1.64 3.86 11.30
C ALA A 210 -2.62 4.39 12.36
N GLU A 211 -2.16 4.76 13.55
CA GLU A 211 -3.11 5.31 14.55
C GLU A 211 -3.69 6.68 14.13
N PRO A 212 -4.97 6.98 14.45
CA PRO A 212 -5.60 8.26 14.13
C PRO A 212 -4.87 9.48 14.74
N GLY A 213 -4.24 9.30 15.90
CA GLY A 213 -3.50 10.34 16.62
C GLY A 213 -2.26 10.85 15.90
N LEU A 214 -1.74 10.09 14.93
CA LEU A 214 -0.51 10.39 14.20
C LEU A 214 -0.74 10.73 12.73
N THR A 215 -1.98 10.83 12.28
CA THR A 215 -2.34 11.17 10.89
C THR A 215 -1.70 12.46 10.36
N GLU A 216 -1.29 13.38 11.25
CA GLU A 216 -0.55 14.61 10.88
C GLU A 216 0.94 14.39 10.61
N THR A 217 1.47 13.24 11.03
CA THR A 217 2.91 12.95 11.00
C THR A 217 3.32 12.19 9.76
N TYR A 218 2.49 11.27 9.27
CA TYR A 218 2.78 10.43 8.11
C TYR A 218 2.01 10.84 6.86
N ASP A 219 2.49 10.37 5.71
CA ASP A 219 2.00 10.73 4.38
C ASP A 219 1.21 9.59 3.73
N THR A 220 1.49 8.35 4.12
CA THR A 220 0.69 7.18 3.74
C THR A 220 0.82 6.11 4.79
N THR A 221 -0.05 5.12 4.69
CA THR A 221 -0.05 3.93 5.53
C THR A 221 -0.41 2.72 4.69
N TRP A 222 0.21 1.61 5.04
CA TRP A 222 0.07 0.31 4.43
C TRP A 222 -1.09 -0.44 5.10
N PHE A 223 -2.04 -0.98 4.36
CA PHE A 223 -3.28 -1.49 4.97
C PHE A 223 -3.58 -2.96 4.71
N GLY A 224 -2.57 -3.77 4.41
CA GLY A 224 -2.69 -5.19 4.66
C GLY A 224 -1.65 -6.03 3.94
N ASP A 225 -1.21 -7.08 4.63
CA ASP A 225 -0.40 -8.17 4.08
C ASP A 225 -1.32 -9.24 3.51
N TRP A 226 -2.32 -8.82 2.74
CA TRP A 226 -3.26 -9.73 2.11
C TRP A 226 -2.63 -10.30 0.84
N ALA A 227 -1.40 -10.78 0.97
CA ALA A 227 -0.86 -11.84 0.16
C ALA A 227 -0.87 -11.55 -1.35
N VAL A 228 -0.11 -10.58 -1.89
CA VAL A 228 0.45 -10.69 -3.28
C VAL A 228 1.78 -11.46 -3.31
N ALA A 229 2.27 -11.81 -2.12
CA ALA A 229 3.31 -12.78 -1.78
C ALA A 229 3.60 -13.86 -2.84
N PHE A 230 4.85 -13.98 -3.30
CA PHE A 230 5.28 -15.19 -4.00
C PHE A 230 5.04 -16.42 -3.11
N LYS A 231 4.10 -17.28 -3.52
CA LYS A 231 3.78 -18.56 -2.87
C LYS A 231 3.52 -19.59 -3.97
N PRO A 232 4.38 -20.62 -4.14
CA PRO A 232 4.24 -21.61 -5.20
C PRO A 232 2.87 -22.30 -5.21
N GLU A 233 2.20 -22.41 -4.06
CA GLU A 233 0.86 -23.01 -3.96
C GLU A 233 -0.20 -22.22 -4.75
N ARG A 234 0.05 -20.92 -5.02
CA ARG A 234 -0.82 -20.08 -5.84
C ARG A 234 -0.65 -20.31 -7.33
N GLU A 235 0.45 -20.92 -7.78
CA GLU A 235 0.55 -21.41 -9.17
C GLU A 235 -0.54 -22.44 -9.45
N ALA A 236 -0.89 -23.26 -8.44
CA ALA A 236 -1.84 -24.34 -8.56
C ALA A 236 -3.31 -23.88 -8.52
N ASP A 237 -3.58 -22.66 -8.04
CA ASP A 237 -4.94 -22.12 -7.91
C ASP A 237 -5.12 -20.84 -8.73
N PRO A 238 -5.58 -20.94 -9.99
CA PRO A 238 -5.82 -19.78 -10.82
C PRO A 238 -6.98 -18.89 -10.32
N LEU A 239 -7.86 -19.40 -9.46
CA LEU A 239 -8.94 -18.61 -8.86
C LEU A 239 -8.48 -17.78 -7.67
N TRP A 240 -7.31 -18.08 -7.12
CA TRP A 240 -6.77 -17.37 -5.97
C TRP A 240 -6.61 -15.87 -6.25
N TRP A 241 -6.14 -15.49 -7.45
CA TRP A 241 -5.97 -14.08 -7.83
C TRP A 241 -7.32 -13.33 -7.83
N TYR A 242 -8.34 -13.86 -8.50
CA TYR A 242 -9.66 -13.23 -8.49
C TYR A 242 -10.22 -13.04 -7.06
N ARG A 243 -10.11 -14.07 -6.22
CA ARG A 243 -10.53 -14.00 -4.80
C ARG A 243 -9.72 -12.97 -4.01
N ASN A 244 -8.42 -12.86 -4.26
CA ASN A 244 -7.57 -11.91 -3.58
C ASN A 244 -7.89 -10.46 -3.97
N ALA A 245 -8.15 -10.20 -5.25
CA ALA A 245 -8.62 -8.90 -5.70
C ALA A 245 -9.99 -8.51 -5.09
N ASP A 246 -10.91 -9.47 -4.92
CA ASP A 246 -12.18 -9.23 -4.24
C ASP A 246 -11.99 -8.84 -2.77
N ILE A 247 -11.06 -9.51 -2.06
CA ILE A 247 -10.69 -9.15 -0.67
C ILE A 247 -10.17 -7.71 -0.61
N TYR A 248 -9.27 -7.33 -1.53
CA TYR A 248 -8.72 -5.97 -1.59
C TYR A 248 -9.84 -4.96 -1.82
N ARG A 249 -10.67 -5.22 -2.82
CA ARG A 249 -11.79 -4.36 -3.18
C ARG A 249 -12.74 -4.13 -2.02
N ARG A 250 -13.14 -5.20 -1.33
CA ARG A 250 -14.03 -5.12 -0.16
C ARG A 250 -13.40 -4.36 1.00
N THR A 251 -12.10 -4.53 1.21
CA THR A 251 -11.37 -3.81 2.26
C THR A 251 -11.27 -2.33 1.93
N LEU A 252 -10.91 -1.97 0.70
CA LEU A 252 -10.86 -0.60 0.20
C LEU A 252 -12.23 0.08 0.25
N TRP A 253 -13.31 -0.63 -0.11
CA TRP A 253 -14.68 -0.15 0.06
C TRP A 253 -14.94 0.25 1.52
N SER A 254 -14.58 -0.61 2.47
CA SER A 254 -14.81 -0.36 3.91
C SER A 254 -13.99 0.81 4.43
N MET A 255 -12.73 0.89 4.00
CA MET A 255 -11.79 1.90 4.42
C MET A 255 -12.11 3.30 3.90
N THR A 256 -12.56 3.40 2.65
CA THR A 256 -12.85 4.70 2.01
C THR A 256 -14.09 5.40 2.57
N PHE A 257 -14.89 4.74 3.43
CA PHE A 257 -15.91 5.40 4.26
C PHE A 257 -15.33 6.12 5.47
N THR A 258 -14.19 5.67 5.99
CA THR A 258 -13.62 6.16 7.25
C THR A 258 -12.38 7.02 7.03
N ARG A 259 -11.76 6.95 5.83
CA ARG A 259 -10.55 7.69 5.48
C ARG A 259 -10.61 8.17 4.03
N PRO A 260 -10.09 9.38 3.72
CA PRO A 260 -9.93 9.80 2.34
C PRO A 260 -8.99 8.86 1.55
N PRO A 261 -9.32 8.50 0.30
CA PRO A 261 -8.52 7.60 -0.53
C PRO A 261 -7.03 7.98 -0.66
N PHE A 262 -6.70 9.27 -0.67
CA PHE A 262 -5.31 9.73 -0.77
C PHE A 262 -4.45 9.49 0.48
N THR A 263 -5.02 8.96 1.55
CA THR A 263 -4.31 8.54 2.76
C THR A 263 -4.05 7.04 2.82
N ILE A 264 -4.50 6.31 1.80
CA ILE A 264 -4.44 4.85 1.72
C ILE A 264 -3.45 4.48 0.61
N SER A 265 -2.40 3.75 0.95
CA SER A 265 -1.59 2.99 0.00
C SER A 265 -2.09 1.55 -0.07
N TRP A 266 -1.99 0.92 -1.23
CA TRP A 266 -2.26 -0.51 -1.36
C TRP A 266 -1.38 -1.19 -2.41
N GLU A 267 -1.16 -2.47 -2.18
CA GLU A 267 -0.34 -3.36 -2.99
C GLU A 267 -1.05 -3.88 -4.24
N ALA A 268 -0.41 -3.76 -5.39
CA ALA A 268 -0.81 -4.42 -6.62
C ALA A 268 0.31 -5.33 -7.16
N PRO A 269 -0.02 -6.54 -7.64
CA PRO A 269 0.96 -7.41 -8.27
C PRO A 269 1.39 -6.85 -9.63
N CYS A 270 2.66 -7.04 -9.99
CA CYS A 270 3.17 -6.88 -11.37
C CYS A 270 3.38 -8.21 -12.10
N HIS A 271 3.16 -9.32 -11.41
CA HIS A 271 3.31 -10.67 -11.95
C HIS A 271 2.32 -11.61 -11.28
N VAL A 272 1.62 -12.41 -12.07
CA VAL A 272 0.76 -13.50 -11.57
C VAL A 272 1.39 -14.84 -11.91
N LEU A 273 1.58 -15.70 -10.89
CA LEU A 273 2.33 -16.95 -11.02
C LEU A 273 1.56 -18.09 -11.74
N CYS A 274 0.57 -17.75 -12.56
CA CYS A 274 -0.22 -18.73 -13.30
C CYS A 274 0.50 -19.15 -14.59
N LYS A 275 0.32 -20.42 -15.01
CA LYS A 275 0.84 -20.95 -16.27
C LYS A 275 -0.30 -21.57 -17.10
N PRO A 276 -0.65 -21.00 -18.27
CA PRO A 276 -0.16 -19.73 -18.83
C PRO A 276 -0.54 -18.53 -17.93
N VAL A 277 0.16 -17.41 -18.11
CA VAL A 277 -0.11 -16.16 -17.37
C VAL A 277 -1.55 -15.71 -17.63
N ASP A 278 -2.30 -15.45 -16.57
CA ASP A 278 -3.65 -14.91 -16.64
C ASP A 278 -3.63 -13.38 -16.57
N LEU A 279 -3.44 -12.74 -17.72
CA LEU A 279 -3.44 -11.27 -17.83
C LEU A 279 -4.77 -10.64 -17.38
N ASN A 280 -5.88 -11.37 -17.49
CA ASN A 280 -7.18 -10.87 -17.08
C ASN A 280 -7.29 -10.83 -15.55
N ALA A 281 -6.75 -11.81 -14.84
CA ALA A 281 -6.60 -11.77 -13.38
C ALA A 281 -5.72 -10.60 -12.94
N LEU A 282 -4.57 -10.40 -13.60
CA LEU A 282 -3.68 -9.28 -13.31
C LEU A 282 -4.38 -7.92 -13.52
N GLU A 283 -5.11 -7.75 -14.62
CA GLU A 283 -5.86 -6.51 -14.87
C GLU A 283 -6.98 -6.31 -13.84
N TYR A 284 -7.67 -7.38 -13.44
CA TYR A 284 -8.70 -7.36 -12.41
C TYR A 284 -8.15 -6.88 -11.05
N HIS A 285 -6.95 -7.32 -10.67
CA HIS A 285 -6.24 -6.82 -9.48
C HIS A 285 -5.95 -5.33 -9.58
N LEU A 286 -5.26 -4.93 -10.65
CA LEU A 286 -4.85 -3.54 -10.86
C LEU A 286 -6.07 -2.62 -10.84
N THR A 287 -7.17 -3.03 -11.47
CA THR A 287 -8.41 -2.25 -11.52
C THR A 287 -9.18 -2.25 -10.20
N SER A 288 -9.14 -3.33 -9.42
CA SER A 288 -9.77 -3.39 -8.09
C SER A 288 -9.11 -2.47 -7.07
N ILE A 289 -7.84 -2.13 -7.27
CA ILE A 289 -7.09 -1.22 -6.40
C ILE A 289 -7.05 0.20 -7.00
N ALA A 290 -6.52 0.32 -8.22
CA ALA A 290 -6.22 1.60 -8.84
C ALA A 290 -7.47 2.43 -9.15
N ALA A 291 -8.66 1.82 -9.22
CA ALA A 291 -9.92 2.53 -9.39
C ALA A 291 -10.53 3.05 -8.07
N TYR A 292 -10.04 2.58 -6.91
CA TYR A 292 -10.52 3.01 -5.58
C TYR A 292 -9.62 4.06 -4.94
N ILE A 293 -8.30 3.96 -5.12
CA ILE A 293 -7.32 4.80 -4.44
C ILE A 293 -6.26 5.35 -5.40
N CYS A 294 -5.56 6.39 -4.97
CA CYS A 294 -4.57 7.09 -5.80
C CYS A 294 -3.10 6.81 -5.44
N ASN A 295 -2.84 6.04 -4.38
CA ASN A 295 -1.49 5.68 -3.97
C ASN A 295 -1.30 4.18 -4.19
N LEU A 296 -0.41 3.83 -5.12
CA LEU A 296 -0.23 2.48 -5.61
C LEU A 296 1.18 1.99 -5.30
N GLU A 297 1.28 0.82 -4.68
CA GLU A 297 2.54 0.13 -4.42
C GLU A 297 2.57 -1.14 -5.25
N ILE A 298 3.58 -1.26 -6.12
CA ILE A 298 3.74 -2.40 -7.00
C ILE A 298 4.68 -3.41 -6.36
N HIS A 299 4.27 -4.68 -6.36
CA HIS A 299 5.05 -5.79 -5.83
C HIS A 299 5.06 -6.98 -6.78
N GLY A 300 5.98 -7.91 -6.56
CA GLY A 300 6.09 -9.17 -7.30
C GLY A 300 7.47 -9.38 -7.91
N ARG A 301 7.68 -10.56 -8.49
CA ARG A 301 8.93 -10.97 -9.16
C ARG A 301 9.07 -10.29 -10.51
N LEU A 302 9.39 -9.00 -10.48
CA LEU A 302 9.38 -8.12 -11.65
C LEU A 302 10.33 -8.58 -12.78
N LEU A 303 11.44 -9.24 -12.44
CA LEU A 303 12.35 -9.79 -13.46
C LEU A 303 11.77 -11.00 -14.20
N GLU A 304 10.70 -11.60 -13.67
CA GLU A 304 9.97 -12.73 -14.29
C GLU A 304 8.69 -12.29 -15.01
N SER A 305 8.29 -11.02 -14.86
CA SER A 305 7.13 -10.46 -15.57
C SER A 305 7.32 -10.55 -17.09
N THR A 306 6.29 -11.02 -17.80
CA THR A 306 6.30 -11.02 -19.26
C THR A 306 6.18 -9.60 -19.83
N PRO A 307 6.53 -9.38 -21.12
CA PRO A 307 6.32 -8.08 -21.77
C PRO A 307 4.87 -7.58 -21.69
N GLU A 308 3.90 -8.49 -21.75
CA GLU A 308 2.47 -8.18 -21.65
C GLU A 308 2.08 -7.73 -20.25
N GLU A 309 2.57 -8.40 -19.20
CA GLU A 309 2.35 -7.98 -17.81
C GLU A 309 2.95 -6.62 -17.50
N ILE A 310 4.16 -6.34 -18.02
CA ILE A 310 4.82 -5.04 -17.90
C ILE A 310 4.00 -3.95 -18.61
N ALA A 311 3.56 -4.21 -19.84
CA ALA A 311 2.75 -3.27 -20.60
C ALA A 311 1.41 -2.96 -19.90
N LEU A 312 0.77 -4.00 -19.34
CA LEU A 312 -0.47 -3.89 -18.61
C LEU A 312 -0.30 -3.11 -17.31
N THR A 313 0.69 -3.46 -16.50
CA THR A 313 1.01 -2.76 -15.25
C THR A 313 1.32 -1.29 -15.53
N LYS A 314 2.15 -1.01 -16.55
CA LYS A 314 2.47 0.36 -16.98
C LYS A 314 1.24 1.16 -17.38
N LYS A 315 0.31 0.56 -18.13
CA LYS A 315 -0.96 1.19 -18.53
C LYS A 315 -1.73 1.64 -17.29
N TRP A 316 -1.87 0.78 -16.28
CA TRP A 316 -2.65 1.08 -15.08
C TRP A 316 -1.95 2.01 -14.10
N VAL A 317 -0.63 1.90 -13.93
CA VAL A 317 0.17 2.87 -13.16
C VAL A 317 0.03 4.27 -13.78
N LYS A 318 0.15 4.37 -15.11
CA LYS A 318 -0.04 5.64 -15.82
C LYS A 318 -1.45 6.18 -15.64
N TRP A 319 -2.47 5.35 -15.86
CA TRP A 319 -3.86 5.77 -15.70
C TRP A 319 -4.16 6.24 -14.26
N ASN A 320 -3.73 5.49 -13.25
CA ASN A 320 -3.89 5.88 -11.85
C ASN A 320 -3.22 7.24 -11.56
N TRP A 321 -1.99 7.43 -12.05
CA TRP A 321 -1.26 8.68 -11.89
C TRP A 321 -1.98 9.88 -12.54
N GLU A 322 -2.47 9.72 -13.77
CA GLU A 322 -3.17 10.79 -14.50
C GLU A 322 -4.54 11.13 -13.89
N ASN A 323 -5.15 10.20 -13.14
CA ASN A 323 -6.47 10.35 -12.54
C ASN A 323 -6.43 10.55 -11.01
N ARG A 324 -5.24 10.71 -10.42
CA ARG A 324 -5.08 10.73 -8.96
C ARG A 324 -5.85 11.84 -8.23
N ASP A 325 -5.92 13.04 -8.81
CA ASP A 325 -6.70 14.16 -8.24
C ASP A 325 -8.15 13.77 -8.03
N TRP A 326 -8.68 12.96 -8.95
CA TRP A 326 -10.05 12.49 -8.91
C TRP A 326 -10.19 11.36 -7.90
N LEU A 327 -9.31 10.34 -8.00
CA LEU A 327 -9.32 9.16 -7.12
C LEU A 327 -9.15 9.53 -5.65
N ALA A 328 -8.48 10.65 -5.37
CA ALA A 328 -8.27 11.16 -4.03
C ALA A 328 -9.57 11.57 -3.30
N PHE A 329 -10.61 11.99 -4.02
CA PHE A 329 -11.84 12.52 -3.41
C PHE A 329 -13.07 11.74 -3.84
N THR A 330 -13.00 10.42 -3.73
CA THR A 330 -14.09 9.52 -4.04
C THR A 330 -14.70 8.92 -2.78
N GLN A 331 -15.96 8.51 -2.88
CA GLN A 331 -16.63 7.73 -1.86
C GLN A 331 -17.40 6.58 -2.53
N PRO A 332 -17.40 5.37 -1.94
CA PRO A 332 -18.20 4.28 -2.46
C PRO A 332 -19.70 4.59 -2.41
N ILE A 333 -20.43 4.07 -3.39
CA ILE A 333 -21.89 4.18 -3.45
C ILE A 333 -22.51 3.17 -2.47
N ALA A 334 -22.79 3.60 -1.24
CA ALA A 334 -23.15 2.71 -0.13
C ALA A 334 -24.39 1.84 -0.40
N SER A 335 -25.36 2.35 -1.14
CA SER A 335 -26.62 1.66 -1.46
C SER A 335 -26.45 0.48 -2.41
N LEU A 336 -25.30 0.35 -3.08
CA LEU A 336 -24.97 -0.80 -3.92
C LEU A 336 -24.53 -2.03 -3.11
N GLY A 337 -24.35 -1.86 -1.79
CA GLY A 337 -23.86 -2.90 -0.91
C GLY A 337 -22.33 -3.03 -0.92
N GLN A 338 -21.84 -3.94 -0.09
CA GLN A 338 -20.42 -4.28 -0.07
C GLN A 338 -20.05 -5.16 -1.27
N PRO A 339 -18.83 -5.04 -1.81
CA PRO A 339 -18.28 -6.00 -2.76
C PRO A 339 -18.31 -7.44 -2.20
N TYR A 340 -18.28 -8.41 -3.11
CA TYR A 340 -18.39 -9.84 -2.80
C TYR A 340 -17.39 -10.32 -1.74
N ASP A 341 -17.85 -11.24 -0.89
CA ASP A 341 -17.04 -11.90 0.11
C ASP A 341 -16.35 -13.14 -0.48
N ALA A 342 -15.04 -13.07 -0.69
CA ALA A 342 -14.27 -14.19 -1.20
C ALA A 342 -14.29 -15.45 -0.30
N ALA A 343 -14.77 -15.34 0.95
CA ALA A 343 -15.00 -16.48 1.84
C ALA A 343 -16.32 -17.23 1.55
N ASN A 344 -17.19 -16.71 0.69
CA ASN A 344 -18.43 -17.36 0.28
C ASN A 344 -18.20 -18.17 -1.00
N ASP A 345 -18.45 -19.47 -1.02
CA ASP A 345 -18.21 -20.31 -2.21
C ASP A 345 -19.10 -19.93 -3.42
N ASP A 346 -20.21 -19.22 -3.20
CA ASP A 346 -21.11 -18.74 -4.25
C ASP A 346 -20.69 -17.35 -4.77
N ALA A 347 -19.75 -17.32 -5.73
CA ALA A 347 -19.36 -16.09 -6.41
C ALA A 347 -20.51 -15.48 -7.22
N VAL A 348 -21.11 -14.40 -6.71
CA VAL A 348 -22.21 -13.68 -7.39
C VAL A 348 -21.66 -12.44 -8.13
N PRO A 349 -22.12 -12.16 -9.36
CA PRO A 349 -21.86 -10.88 -10.03
C PRO A 349 -22.23 -9.72 -9.13
N HIS A 350 -21.34 -8.75 -9.00
CA HIS A 350 -21.55 -7.59 -8.14
C HIS A 350 -21.32 -6.30 -8.92
N VAL A 351 -22.01 -5.26 -8.46
CA VAL A 351 -21.78 -3.91 -8.95
C VAL A 351 -21.45 -3.06 -7.75
N ASP A 352 -20.40 -2.28 -7.91
CA ASP A 352 -20.13 -1.18 -7.01
C ASP A 352 -19.73 0.04 -7.86
N GLY A 353 -19.32 1.09 -7.17
CA GLY A 353 -18.80 2.27 -7.80
C GLY A 353 -18.32 3.22 -6.76
N VAL A 354 -17.58 4.20 -7.23
CA VAL A 354 -17.17 5.33 -6.43
C VAL A 354 -17.58 6.61 -7.13
N LEU A 355 -18.18 7.52 -6.37
CA LEU A 355 -18.57 8.83 -6.85
C LEU A 355 -17.65 9.87 -6.26
N HIS A 356 -17.36 10.88 -7.07
CA HIS A 356 -16.56 12.00 -6.62
C HIS A 356 -17.36 12.82 -5.60
N LEU A 357 -16.69 13.33 -4.57
CA LEU A 357 -17.32 14.13 -3.51
C LEU A 357 -17.62 15.57 -3.93
N ARG A 358 -17.00 16.04 -5.02
CA ARG A 358 -17.27 17.36 -5.63
C ARG A 358 -18.13 17.20 -6.88
N ASN A 359 -19.08 18.11 -7.07
CA ASN A 359 -19.90 18.21 -8.28
C ASN A 359 -19.03 18.29 -9.53
N ALA A 360 -19.17 17.32 -10.44
CA ALA A 360 -18.61 17.32 -11.79
C ALA A 360 -17.14 17.77 -11.91
N HIS A 361 -16.25 17.20 -11.10
CA HIS A 361 -14.83 17.56 -11.12
C HIS A 361 -14.20 17.24 -12.47
N LYS A 362 -13.69 18.25 -13.18
CA LYS A 362 -13.19 18.15 -14.57
C LYS A 362 -14.21 17.48 -15.52
N GLY A 363 -15.50 17.74 -15.31
CA GLY A 363 -16.59 17.17 -16.12
C GLY A 363 -16.95 15.73 -15.76
N ARG A 364 -16.46 15.19 -14.65
CA ARG A 364 -16.65 13.80 -14.23
C ARG A 364 -17.37 13.70 -12.90
N TYR A 365 -18.28 12.74 -12.79
CA TYR A 365 -19.04 12.45 -11.58
C TYR A 365 -18.51 11.24 -10.81
N GLY A 366 -17.98 10.23 -11.50
CA GLY A 366 -17.97 8.88 -10.95
C GLY A 366 -17.26 7.85 -11.81
N TYR A 367 -16.94 6.71 -11.20
CA TYR A 367 -16.85 5.44 -11.92
C TYR A 367 -17.84 4.45 -11.32
N LEU A 368 -18.55 3.74 -12.20
CA LEU A 368 -19.24 2.51 -11.85
C LEU A 368 -18.38 1.34 -12.31
N CYS A 369 -18.44 0.27 -11.55
CA CYS A 369 -17.58 -0.86 -11.72
C CYS A 369 -18.46 -2.12 -11.63
N LEU A 370 -18.60 -2.82 -12.76
CA LEU A 370 -19.41 -4.03 -12.87
C LEU A 370 -18.48 -5.23 -12.95
N TRP A 371 -18.71 -6.23 -12.12
CA TRP A 371 -17.81 -7.38 -11.97
C TRP A 371 -18.56 -8.68 -12.05
N ASN A 372 -17.96 -9.64 -12.73
CA ASN A 372 -18.41 -11.02 -12.75
C ASN A 372 -17.27 -11.91 -12.27
N PRO A 373 -17.19 -12.21 -10.96
CA PRO A 373 -16.19 -13.15 -10.44
C PRO A 373 -16.56 -14.61 -10.74
N GLY A 374 -17.81 -14.87 -11.16
CA GLY A 374 -18.35 -16.19 -11.38
C GLY A 374 -17.78 -16.90 -12.62
N PRO A 375 -17.91 -18.24 -12.68
CA PRO A 375 -17.47 -19.05 -13.81
C PRO A 375 -18.41 -18.99 -15.02
N ASN A 376 -19.57 -18.34 -14.89
CA ASN A 376 -20.60 -18.26 -15.93
C ASN A 376 -20.77 -16.80 -16.39
N PRO A 377 -21.18 -16.55 -17.66
CA PRO A 377 -21.55 -15.22 -18.10
C PRO A 377 -22.65 -14.63 -17.21
N ALA A 378 -22.59 -13.32 -17.00
CA ALA A 378 -23.54 -12.59 -16.18
C ALA A 378 -23.92 -11.26 -16.81
N LYS A 379 -25.09 -10.75 -16.45
CA LYS A 379 -25.53 -9.41 -16.83
C LYS A 379 -25.93 -8.63 -15.57
N PRO A 380 -24.96 -8.21 -14.75
CA PRO A 380 -25.29 -7.37 -13.60
C PRO A 380 -25.97 -6.08 -14.08
N GLU A 381 -27.01 -5.68 -13.36
CA GLU A 381 -27.70 -4.41 -13.55
C GLU A 381 -27.70 -3.66 -12.24
N VAL A 382 -27.41 -2.36 -12.32
CA VAL A 382 -27.46 -1.44 -11.18
C VAL A 382 -28.33 -0.25 -11.52
N THR A 383 -29.12 0.20 -10.55
CA THR A 383 -29.79 1.49 -10.62
C THR A 383 -29.11 2.43 -9.63
N VAL A 384 -28.61 3.56 -10.12
CA VAL A 384 -28.04 4.62 -9.31
C VAL A 384 -29.09 5.72 -9.14
N ARG A 385 -29.42 6.01 -7.90
CA ARG A 385 -30.48 6.93 -7.47
C ARG A 385 -29.89 8.22 -6.90
N PRO A 386 -30.62 9.35 -6.93
CA PRO A 386 -30.17 10.60 -6.32
C PRO A 386 -29.77 10.51 -4.85
N GLY A 387 -30.40 9.62 -4.08
CA GLY A 387 -30.05 9.39 -2.67
C GLY A 387 -28.72 8.66 -2.45
N ASP A 388 -28.14 8.11 -3.52
CA ASP A 388 -26.91 7.31 -3.45
C ASP A 388 -25.65 8.18 -3.47
N TYR A 389 -25.80 9.49 -3.68
CA TYR A 389 -24.68 10.38 -3.94
C TYR A 389 -24.87 11.78 -3.38
N PHE A 390 -23.77 12.38 -2.94
CA PHE A 390 -23.76 13.73 -2.35
C PHE A 390 -23.57 14.84 -3.39
N VAL A 391 -23.48 14.50 -4.68
CA VAL A 391 -23.26 15.47 -5.77
C VAL A 391 -24.54 15.82 -6.53
N THR A 392 -24.60 17.02 -7.09
CA THR A 392 -25.66 17.37 -8.04
C THR A 392 -25.32 16.81 -9.41
N MET A 393 -26.04 15.76 -9.84
CA MET A 393 -25.87 15.14 -11.15
C MET A 393 -27.04 15.50 -12.07
N ASP A 394 -26.76 16.20 -13.17
CA ASP A 394 -27.74 16.40 -14.25
C ASP A 394 -27.74 15.16 -15.17
N THR A 395 -28.66 14.23 -14.90
CA THR A 395 -28.79 12.99 -15.67
C THR A 395 -29.15 13.23 -17.14
N SER A 396 -29.73 14.39 -17.50
CA SER A 396 -30.04 14.73 -18.90
C SER A 396 -28.76 14.91 -19.72
N LYS A 397 -27.67 15.35 -19.08
CA LYS A 397 -26.33 15.52 -19.68
C LYS A 397 -25.37 14.39 -19.36
N LEU A 398 -25.82 13.35 -18.65
CA LEU A 398 -24.97 12.22 -18.30
C LEU A 398 -24.58 11.41 -19.55
N ALA A 399 -23.30 11.09 -19.65
CA ALA A 399 -22.73 10.14 -20.59
C ALA A 399 -21.91 9.11 -19.82
N LEU A 400 -22.02 7.84 -20.23
CA LEU A 400 -21.27 6.73 -19.66
C LEU A 400 -20.25 6.26 -20.66
N ILE A 401 -18.97 6.28 -20.28
CA ILE A 401 -17.85 5.94 -21.18
C ILE A 401 -17.07 4.79 -20.58
N ARG A 402 -16.90 3.73 -21.37
CA ARG A 402 -16.13 2.58 -20.96
C ARG A 402 -14.65 2.92 -20.89
N LEU A 403 -13.99 2.59 -19.78
CA LEU A 403 -12.59 2.96 -19.60
C LEU A 403 -11.64 2.18 -20.51
N LYS A 404 -11.93 0.90 -20.81
CA LYS A 404 -11.01 0.04 -21.54
C LYS A 404 -10.81 0.43 -23.01
N ASP A 405 -11.83 0.98 -23.65
CA ASP A 405 -11.85 1.25 -25.10
C ASP A 405 -12.45 2.62 -25.47
N GLY A 406 -12.89 3.42 -24.49
CA GLY A 406 -13.48 4.74 -24.71
C GLY A 406 -14.88 4.72 -25.34
N LYS A 407 -15.50 3.54 -25.50
CA LYS A 407 -16.81 3.45 -26.16
C LYS A 407 -17.94 3.91 -25.23
N PRO A 408 -18.99 4.57 -25.76
CA PRO A 408 -20.19 4.86 -24.99
C PRO A 408 -20.86 3.57 -24.49
N VAL A 409 -21.35 3.60 -23.26
CA VAL A 409 -22.14 2.53 -22.64
C VAL A 409 -23.59 2.98 -22.59
N ALA A 410 -24.50 2.14 -23.10
CA ALA A 410 -25.92 2.41 -23.04
C ALA A 410 -26.43 2.32 -21.59
N PHE A 411 -27.38 3.16 -21.25
CA PHE A 411 -28.01 3.20 -19.93
C PHE A 411 -29.44 3.72 -20.07
N ASN A 412 -30.29 3.37 -19.12
CA ASN A 412 -31.68 3.81 -19.10
C ASN A 412 -31.84 4.91 -18.07
N ARG A 413 -32.54 6.00 -18.42
CA ARG A 413 -32.99 6.97 -17.43
C ARG A 413 -34.32 6.51 -16.89
N THR A 414 -34.46 6.50 -15.56
CA THR A 414 -35.68 6.10 -14.87
C THR A 414 -36.19 7.25 -14.01
N SER A 415 -37.42 7.15 -13.52
CA SER A 415 -37.94 8.10 -12.54
C SER A 415 -37.15 8.09 -11.21
N GLU A 416 -36.44 7.00 -10.94
CA GLU A 416 -35.63 6.81 -9.73
C GLU A 416 -34.16 7.21 -9.92
N GLY A 417 -33.71 7.51 -11.14
CA GLY A 417 -32.30 7.79 -11.45
C GLY A 417 -31.88 7.26 -12.82
N PHE A 418 -30.87 6.41 -12.87
CA PHE A 418 -30.46 5.74 -14.10
C PHE A 418 -29.98 4.31 -13.85
N SER A 419 -30.21 3.40 -14.82
CA SER A 419 -29.75 2.01 -14.75
C SER A 419 -28.69 1.68 -15.80
N VAL A 420 -27.69 0.91 -15.38
CA VAL A 420 -26.57 0.46 -16.20
C VAL A 420 -26.52 -1.06 -16.13
N SER A 421 -26.36 -1.71 -17.29
CA SER A 421 -26.10 -3.14 -17.35
C SER A 421 -25.05 -3.45 -18.42
N ALA A 422 -24.26 -4.49 -18.18
CA ALA A 422 -23.27 -4.97 -19.14
C ALA A 422 -23.29 -6.50 -19.18
N ASN A 423 -23.18 -7.08 -20.37
CA ASN A 423 -22.93 -8.50 -20.50
C ASN A 423 -21.45 -8.75 -20.21
N LEU A 424 -21.18 -9.45 -19.12
CA LEU A 424 -19.84 -9.81 -18.66
C LEU A 424 -19.59 -11.29 -18.93
N ALA A 425 -18.44 -11.58 -19.53
CA ALA A 425 -17.90 -12.93 -19.61
C ALA A 425 -17.59 -13.46 -18.19
N PRO A 426 -17.39 -14.78 -18.00
CA PRO A 426 -16.84 -15.31 -16.77
C PRO A 426 -15.58 -14.57 -16.34
N ARG A 427 -15.41 -14.35 -15.04
CA ARG A 427 -14.20 -13.72 -14.44
C ARG A 427 -13.80 -12.40 -15.10
N SER A 428 -14.77 -11.58 -15.49
CA SER A 428 -14.52 -10.35 -16.24
C SER A 428 -15.11 -9.13 -15.55
N TRP A 429 -14.77 -7.96 -16.08
CA TRP A 429 -15.12 -6.70 -15.45
C TRP A 429 -15.30 -5.56 -16.45
N GLU A 430 -15.94 -4.49 -15.97
CA GLU A 430 -16.17 -3.27 -16.72
C GLU A 430 -16.10 -2.04 -15.80
N ILE A 431 -15.20 -1.11 -16.10
CA ILE A 431 -15.21 0.22 -15.48
C ILE A 431 -15.85 1.21 -16.45
N VAL A 432 -16.85 1.92 -15.95
CA VAL A 432 -17.63 2.90 -16.69
C VAL A 432 -17.50 4.25 -16.01
N GLU A 433 -16.95 5.23 -16.73
CA GLU A 433 -16.86 6.62 -16.32
C GLU A 433 -18.20 7.33 -16.47
N LEU A 434 -18.62 8.06 -15.44
CA LEU A 434 -19.81 8.90 -15.45
C LEU A 434 -19.34 10.33 -15.69
N LYS A 435 -19.65 10.88 -16.87
CA LYS A 435 -19.22 12.23 -17.23
C LYS A 435 -20.35 13.09 -17.77
N ILE A 436 -20.13 14.40 -17.77
CA ILE A 436 -20.96 15.34 -18.50
C ILE A 436 -20.68 15.16 -20.00
N LYS A 437 -21.74 15.05 -20.79
CA LYS A 437 -21.69 15.06 -22.25
C LYS A 437 -21.15 16.42 -22.69
N ASP A 438 -20.10 16.39 -23.51
CA ASP A 438 -19.51 17.58 -24.13
C ASP A 438 -20.52 18.34 -25.01
#